data_AF-B3QVR9-F1
#
_entry.id   AF-B3QVR9-F1
#
_cell.length_a   1.000
_cell.length_b   1.000
_cell.length_c   1.000
_cell.angle_alpha   90.00
_cell.angle_beta   90.00
_cell.angle_gamma   90.00
#
_symmetry.space_group_name_H-M   'P 1'
#
loop_
_entity.id
_entity.type
_entity.pdbx_description
1 polymer ?
#
loop_
_entity_poly.entity_id
_entity_poly.type
_entity_poly.pdbx_seq_one_letter_code
_entity_poly.pdbx_strand_id
1 'polypeptide(L)'
;MSKIVQAVRKMAANAESIIEHKHDDHKFFFTYMEKYLWSLEYDTNEDYYLLQFYPNLEEFMHFLENGQAQQISSISTICFSTKQLDSQEAYDSFKDLFQLLKSRKYDFDKVLDEIIG
;
A
#
# COMPACT_ATOMS: atom_id res chain seq x y z
N MET A 1 -0.48 -4.66 20.75
CA MET A 1 -0.32 -4.08 19.41
C MET A 1 0.41 -5.07 18.50
N SER A 2 -0.21 -5.50 17.40
CA SER A 2 0.36 -6.47 16.45
C SER A 2 1.59 -5.92 15.73
N LYS A 3 2.55 -6.79 15.35
CA LYS A 3 3.76 -6.38 14.61
C LYS A 3 3.43 -5.72 13.27
N ILE A 4 2.35 -6.15 12.60
CA ILE A 4 1.96 -5.58 11.31
C ILE A 4 1.44 -4.16 11.46
N VAL A 5 0.67 -3.88 12.52
CA VAL A 5 0.16 -2.53 12.82
C VAL A 5 1.33 -1.59 13.11
N GLN A 6 2.32 -2.05 13.89
CA GLN A 6 3.55 -1.28 14.13
C GLN A 6 4.33 -1.01 12.84
N ALA A 7 4.42 -2.00 11.95
CA ALA A 7 5.10 -1.85 10.67
C ALA A 7 4.40 -0.83 9.78
N VAL A 8 3.07 -0.89 9.65
CA VAL A 8 2.30 0.06 8.83
C VAL A 8 2.41 1.49 9.37
N ARG A 9 2.28 1.68 10.69
CA ARG A 9 2.51 3.01 11.30
C ARG A 9 3.89 3.55 10.98
N LYS A 10 4.91 2.68 10.98
CA LYS A 10 6.28 3.06 10.63
C LYS A 10 6.44 3.38 9.14
N MET A 11 5.74 2.65 8.25
CA MET A 11 5.72 2.97 6.81
C MET A 11 5.11 4.33 6.55
N ALA A 12 3.97 4.64 7.19
CA ALA A 12 3.31 5.94 7.06
C ALA A 12 4.16 7.09 7.64
N ALA A 13 4.83 6.87 8.76
CA ALA A 13 5.70 7.86 9.39
C ALA A 13 7.00 8.15 8.62
N ASN A 14 7.49 7.17 7.84
CA ASN A 14 8.72 7.25 7.07
C ASN A 14 8.43 7.17 5.57
N ALA A 15 7.52 8.03 5.12
CA ALA A 15 6.98 8.00 3.77
C ALA A 15 8.06 8.19 2.70
N GLU A 16 9.18 8.83 2.99
CA GLU A 16 10.35 8.96 2.12
C GLU A 16 11.00 7.62 1.75
N SER A 17 10.77 6.58 2.54
CA SER A 17 11.24 5.21 2.25
C SER A 17 10.31 4.42 1.35
N ILE A 18 9.18 5.01 0.93
CA ILE A 18 8.19 4.41 0.02
C ILE A 18 8.53 4.80 -1.42
N ILE A 19 8.68 3.80 -2.28
CA ILE A 19 8.78 3.96 -3.73
C ILE A 19 7.55 3.31 -4.35
N GLU A 20 6.74 4.11 -5.03
CA GLU A 20 5.49 3.67 -5.65
C GLU A 20 5.76 2.99 -7.00
N HIS A 21 4.99 1.94 -7.29
CA HIS A 21 5.01 1.19 -8.55
C HIS A 21 3.67 1.34 -9.28
N LYS A 22 3.61 0.81 -10.51
CA LYS A 22 2.46 0.85 -11.41
C LYS A 22 1.13 0.62 -10.66
N HIS A 23 0.21 1.54 -10.89
CA HIS A 23 -1.01 1.69 -10.09
C HIS A 23 -2.22 1.03 -10.76
N ASP A 24 -3.04 0.39 -9.95
CA ASP A 24 -4.47 0.23 -10.22
C ASP A 24 -5.20 1.40 -9.53
N ASP A 25 -6.41 1.75 -9.95
CA ASP A 25 -7.19 2.82 -9.33
C ASP A 25 -7.65 2.50 -7.91
N HIS A 26 -7.70 1.20 -7.58
CA HIS A 26 -8.14 0.71 -6.28
C HIS A 26 -7.03 0.10 -5.43
N LYS A 27 -5.82 -0.06 -6.00
CA LYS A 27 -4.70 -0.77 -5.38
C LYS A 27 -3.37 -0.09 -5.66
N PHE A 28 -2.66 0.21 -4.58
CA PHE A 28 -1.33 0.81 -4.63
C PHE A 28 -0.28 -0.26 -4.46
N PHE A 29 0.62 -0.41 -5.42
CA PHE A 29 1.83 -1.21 -5.28
C PHE A 29 2.99 -0.30 -4.89
N PHE A 30 3.81 -0.71 -3.93
CA PHE A 30 4.94 0.07 -3.47
C PHE A 30 6.02 -0.81 -2.85
N THR A 31 7.28 -0.40 -2.96
CA THR A 31 8.36 -0.95 -2.17
C THR A 31 8.66 -0.05 -0.96
N TYR A 32 9.00 -0.67 0.16
CA TYR A 32 9.47 0.01 1.36
C TYR A 32 10.94 -0.32 1.59
N MET A 33 11.75 0.71 1.85
CA MET A 33 13.21 0.59 1.98
C MET A 33 13.86 -0.12 0.78
N GLU A 34 13.36 0.14 -0.43
CA GLU A 34 13.84 -0.47 -1.69
C GLU A 34 13.80 -2.01 -1.76
N LYS A 35 13.28 -2.68 -0.73
CA LYS A 35 13.47 -4.12 -0.55
C LYS A 35 12.18 -4.90 -0.39
N TYR A 36 11.20 -4.35 0.33
CA TYR A 36 10.00 -5.09 0.69
C TYR A 36 8.86 -4.61 -0.18
N LEU A 37 8.33 -5.50 -1.02
CA LEU A 37 7.21 -5.18 -1.89
C LEU A 37 5.88 -5.41 -1.18
N TRP A 38 5.01 -4.41 -1.29
CA TRP A 38 3.70 -4.39 -0.71
C TRP A 38 2.65 -3.95 -1.72
N SER A 39 1.41 -4.35 -1.48
CA SER A 39 0.26 -3.65 -2.02
C SER A 39 -0.74 -3.33 -0.93
N LEU A 40 -1.41 -2.19 -1.06
CA LEU A 40 -2.51 -1.79 -0.18
C LEU A 40 -3.73 -1.43 -1.02
N GLU A 41 -4.86 -2.03 -0.70
CA GLU A 41 -6.16 -1.74 -1.31
C GLU A 41 -7.22 -1.50 -0.23
N TYR A 42 -8.24 -0.74 -0.61
CA TYR A 42 -9.43 -0.49 0.22
C TYR A 42 -10.64 -1.08 -0.48
N ASP A 43 -11.32 -2.02 0.17
CA ASP A 43 -12.59 -2.56 -0.30
C ASP A 43 -13.73 -1.66 0.18
N THR A 44 -14.36 -0.94 -0.76
CA THR A 44 -15.46 -0.02 -0.46
C THR A 44 -16.78 -0.73 -0.16
N ASN A 45 -16.94 -2.00 -0.55
CA ASN A 45 -18.17 -2.75 -0.33
C ASN A 45 -18.22 -3.31 1.09
N GLU A 46 -17.07 -3.82 1.57
CA GLU A 46 -16.96 -4.44 2.89
C GLU A 46 -16.28 -3.55 3.94
N ASP A 47 -15.86 -2.33 3.57
CA ASP A 47 -15.21 -1.34 4.43
C ASP A 47 -13.99 -1.89 5.19
N TYR A 48 -13.02 -2.42 4.45
CA TYR A 48 -11.75 -2.86 5.04
C TYR A 48 -10.56 -2.56 4.15
N TYR A 49 -9.39 -2.49 4.77
CA TYR A 49 -8.12 -2.37 4.06
C TYR A 49 -7.43 -3.74 3.99
N LEU A 50 -6.85 -4.06 2.85
CA LEU A 50 -6.05 -5.26 2.64
C LEU A 50 -4.61 -4.88 2.30
N LEU A 51 -3.69 -5.25 3.17
CA LEU A 51 -2.26 -5.15 2.94
C LEU A 51 -1.72 -6.51 2.52
N GLN A 52 -0.96 -6.57 1.43
CA GLN A 52 -0.34 -7.79 0.94
C GLN A 52 1.18 -7.61 0.86
N PHE A 53 1.92 -8.59 1.36
CA PHE A 53 3.37 -8.69 1.21
C PHE A 53 3.72 -9.67 0.11
N TYR A 54 4.62 -9.27 -0.78
CA TYR A 54 5.13 -10.09 -1.87
C TYR A 54 6.57 -10.50 -1.52
N PRO A 55 6.81 -11.78 -1.16
CA PRO A 55 8.14 -12.26 -0.76
C PRO A 55 9.14 -12.29 -1.92
N ASN A 56 8.66 -12.35 -3.17
CA ASN A 56 9.49 -12.44 -4.36
C ASN A 56 9.43 -11.13 -5.18
N LEU A 57 10.26 -10.16 -4.79
CA LEU A 57 10.36 -8.87 -5.49
C LEU A 57 10.84 -9.04 -6.94
N GLU A 58 11.81 -9.93 -7.19
CA GLU A 58 12.39 -10.13 -8.52
C GLU A 58 11.34 -10.63 -9.53
N GLU A 59 10.52 -11.60 -9.14
CA GLU A 59 9.43 -12.12 -9.97
C GLU A 59 8.37 -11.07 -10.26
N PHE A 60 8.01 -10.24 -9.27
CA PHE A 60 7.10 -9.13 -9.48
C PHE A 60 7.66 -8.11 -10.47
N MET A 61 8.91 -7.67 -10.27
CA MET A 61 9.56 -6.69 -11.15
C MET A 61 9.68 -7.25 -12.57
N HIS A 62 10.02 -8.53 -12.70
CA HIS A 62 10.04 -9.21 -13.99
C HIS A 62 8.68 -9.15 -14.70
N PHE A 63 7.57 -9.46 -14.03
CA PHE A 63 6.24 -9.35 -14.65
C PHE A 63 5.88 -7.90 -14.98
N LEU A 64 6.26 -6.96 -14.13
CA LEU A 64 5.97 -5.54 -14.34
C LEU A 64 6.69 -4.99 -15.58
N GLU A 65 7.98 -5.26 -15.70
CA GLU A 65 8.86 -4.79 -16.78
C GLU A 65 8.52 -5.43 -18.12
N ASN A 66 8.12 -6.71 -18.12
CA ASN A 66 7.73 -7.43 -19.33
C ASN A 66 6.26 -7.22 -19.72
N GLY A 67 5.54 -6.31 -19.06
CA GLY A 67 4.14 -6.02 -19.37
C GLY A 67 3.19 -7.18 -19.09
N GLN A 68 3.58 -8.13 -18.23
CA GLN A 68 2.82 -9.29 -17.80
C GLN A 68 2.10 -9.04 -16.48
N ALA A 69 1.54 -7.84 -16.29
CA ALA A 69 0.89 -7.43 -15.04
C ALA A 69 -0.24 -8.39 -14.60
N GLN A 70 -0.91 -9.05 -15.56
CA GLN A 70 -1.90 -10.10 -15.31
C GLN A 70 -1.35 -11.34 -14.58
N GLN A 71 -0.03 -11.55 -14.57
CA GLN A 71 0.64 -12.65 -13.84
C GLN A 71 0.98 -12.25 -12.40
N ILE A 72 0.84 -10.97 -12.02
CA ILE A 72 1.09 -10.53 -10.64
C ILE A 72 0.12 -11.23 -9.67
N SER A 73 -1.11 -11.52 -10.10
CA SER A 73 -2.10 -12.23 -9.28
C SER A 73 -1.73 -13.68 -8.98
N SER A 74 -0.77 -14.28 -9.70
CA SER A 74 -0.27 -15.63 -9.39
C SER A 74 0.88 -15.66 -8.39
N ILE A 75 1.43 -14.50 -8.02
CA ILE A 75 2.48 -14.42 -6.99
C ILE A 75 1.87 -14.76 -5.63
N SER A 76 2.52 -15.67 -4.90
CA SER A 76 2.14 -15.98 -3.52
C SER A 76 2.33 -14.75 -2.63
N THR A 77 1.32 -14.41 -1.84
CA THR A 77 1.36 -13.24 -0.95
C THR A 77 0.95 -13.58 0.47
N ILE A 78 1.44 -12.80 1.43
CA ILE A 78 0.95 -12.82 2.81
C ILE A 78 0.00 -11.66 2.99
N CYS A 79 -1.24 -11.95 3.38
CA CYS A 79 -2.32 -10.97 3.47
C CYS A 79 -2.62 -10.59 4.92
N PHE A 80 -2.88 -9.31 5.14
CA PHE A 80 -3.37 -8.76 6.41
C PHE A 80 -4.56 -7.87 6.11
N SER A 81 -5.74 -8.22 6.64
CA SER A 81 -6.93 -7.38 6.52
C SER A 81 -7.27 -6.73 7.85
N THR A 82 -7.77 -5.49 7.81
CA THR A 82 -8.29 -4.83 9.03
C THR A 82 -9.48 -5.59 9.61
N LYS A 83 -10.26 -6.26 8.76
CA LYS A 83 -11.36 -7.16 9.14
C LYS A 83 -10.89 -8.34 10.00
N GLN A 84 -9.74 -8.94 9.70
CA GLN A 84 -9.15 -10.02 10.50
C GLN A 84 -8.44 -9.51 11.76
N LEU A 85 -7.86 -8.31 11.70
CA LEU A 85 -7.17 -7.70 12.84
C LEU A 85 -8.13 -7.14 13.89
N ASP A 86 -9.39 -6.87 13.50
CA ASP A 86 -10.52 -6.51 14.35
C ASP A 86 -10.18 -5.49 15.44
N SER A 87 -9.55 -4.39 15.02
CA SER A 87 -9.21 -3.29 15.92
C SER A 87 -9.22 -1.95 15.22
N GLN A 88 -9.73 -0.93 15.93
CA GLN A 88 -9.75 0.45 15.44
C GLN A 88 -8.34 0.95 15.14
N GLU A 89 -7.37 0.60 15.98
CA GLU A 89 -5.95 0.96 15.77
C GLU A 89 -5.42 0.42 14.43
N ALA A 90 -5.75 -0.82 14.06
CA ALA A 90 -5.35 -1.38 12.78
C ALA A 90 -6.03 -0.68 11.60
N TYR A 91 -7.33 -0.40 11.74
CA TYR A 91 -8.10 0.32 10.72
C TYR A 91 -7.51 1.71 10.47
N ASP A 92 -7.32 2.50 11.52
CA ASP A 92 -6.77 3.86 11.44
C ASP A 92 -5.36 3.83 10.85
N SER A 93 -4.50 2.91 11.30
CA SER A 93 -3.14 2.79 10.77
C SER A 93 -3.10 2.48 9.27
N PHE A 94 -3.96 1.57 8.80
CA PHE A 94 -4.00 1.20 7.38
C PHE A 94 -4.62 2.33 6.54
N LYS A 95 -5.63 3.01 7.07
CA LYS A 95 -6.23 4.20 6.46
C LYS A 95 -5.21 5.32 6.30
N ASP A 96 -4.42 5.62 7.32
CA ASP A 96 -3.40 6.66 7.27
C ASP A 96 -2.38 6.39 6.15
N LEU A 97 -1.89 5.14 6.05
CA LEU A 97 -0.99 4.74 4.97
C LEU A 97 -1.67 4.83 3.60
N PHE A 98 -2.93 4.39 3.48
CA PHE A 98 -3.67 4.45 2.22
C PHE A 98 -3.90 5.90 1.76
N GLN A 99 -4.26 6.79 2.67
CA GLN A 99 -4.46 8.21 2.37
C GLN A 99 -3.14 8.88 1.93
N LEU A 100 -2.03 8.52 2.55
CA LEU A 100 -0.69 8.99 2.15
C LEU A 100 -0.32 8.53 0.73
N LEU A 101 -0.52 7.24 0.40
CA LEU A 101 -0.27 6.73 -0.95
C LEU A 101 -1.20 7.41 -1.98
N LYS A 102 -2.45 7.66 -1.60
CA LYS A 102 -3.42 8.35 -2.45
C LYS A 102 -3.06 9.83 -2.65
N SER A 103 -2.63 10.55 -1.62
CA SER A 103 -2.27 11.97 -1.73
C SER A 103 -1.08 12.15 -2.68
N ARG A 104 -0.08 11.27 -2.59
CA ARG A 104 1.08 11.26 -3.50
C ARG A 104 0.71 10.98 -4.94
N LYS A 105 -0.14 9.99 -5.21
CA LYS A 105 -0.61 9.66 -6.58
C LYS A 105 -1.20 10.87 -7.31
N TYR A 106 -1.95 11.71 -6.60
CA TYR A 106 -2.68 12.83 -7.20
C TYR A 106 -1.99 14.18 -7.04
N ASP A 107 -0.75 14.22 -6.53
CA ASP A 107 -0.10 15.46 -6.11
C ASP A 107 -1.05 16.30 -5.21
N PHE A 108 -1.90 15.63 -4.43
CA PHE A 108 -3.03 16.25 -3.74
C PHE A 108 -2.55 17.29 -2.73
N ASP A 109 -1.39 17.06 -2.12
CA ASP A 109 -0.77 18.02 -1.21
C ASP A 109 -0.46 19.34 -1.92
N LYS A 110 0.01 19.31 -3.18
CA LYS A 110 0.20 20.53 -3.99
C LYS A 110 -1.13 21.23 -4.28
N VAL A 111 -2.17 20.46 -4.60
CA VAL A 111 -3.52 21.00 -4.84
C VAL A 111 -4.05 21.68 -3.57
N LEU A 112 -3.84 21.09 -2.40
CA LEU A 112 -4.23 21.69 -1.12
C LEU A 112 -3.43 22.95 -0.82
N ASP A 113 -2.12 22.95 -1.05
CA ASP A 113 -1.26 24.12 -0.87
C ASP A 113 -1.73 25.30 -1.75
N GLU A 114 -2.14 25.04 -2.99
CA GLU A 114 -2.72 26.05 -3.89
C GLU A 114 -4.06 26.61 -3.38
N ILE A 115 -4.88 25.81 -2.70
CA ILE A 115 -6.18 26.24 -2.13
C ILE A 115 -5.98 27.06 -0.86
N ILE A 116 -5.04 26.65 0.00
CA ILE A 116 -4.83 27.26 1.32
C ILE A 116 -4.07 28.58 1.23
N GLY A 117 -3.24 28.77 0.18
CA GLY A 117 -2.69 30.05 -0.31
C GLY A 117 -2.59 31.19 0.70
#